data_AF-A0A6A4RLT6-F1
#
_entry.id   AF-A0A6A4RLT6-F1
#
_cell.length_a   1.000
_cell.length_b   1.000
_cell.length_c   1.000
_cell.angle_alpha   90.00
_cell.angle_beta   90.00
_cell.angle_gamma   90.00
#
_symmetry.space_group_name_H-M   'P 1'
#
loop_
_entity.id
_entity.type
_entity.pdbx_description
1 polymer ?
#
loop_
_entity_poly.entity_id
_entity_poly.type
_entity_poly.pdbx_seq_one_letter_code
_entity_poly.pdbx_strand_id
1 'polypeptide(L)'
;MTSGPILVADIGGTNTRFGLAGPRGILDGTLKRYSNNDHTNFYSLVAEYLNLQEVEKCSKACLAVAAPVEDDAITLTNRDWHISKAGAREVTGADDIRFLNDFEALGFAIDRLSTDQVLHVAGPKVAANSEGARLVLGAGTGFNAAAITCGVDGHPKVRAAECGHMTLPVETTNELSLRDHLAQNRGRASVERALSGQGVLEIYEWVCGQADILAQNYTAQEIVHLAIEKRDESCETTAKMLVRLLARIAGDLVLAFLPLGGLYLSGGVTRACRDLISSDFFWQEFTAKGRQSNLLRSIPVYLMTDDHAALEGCVTAMIGSPSFGHLPNSMAPQVAGIRT
;
A
#
# COMPACT_ATOMS: atom_id res chain seq x y z
N MET A 1 6.85 -11.55 35.84
CA MET A 1 5.59 -11.37 35.09
C MET A 1 5.96 -11.33 33.63
N THR A 2 5.57 -12.33 32.84
CA THR A 2 5.75 -12.30 31.39
C THR A 2 4.84 -11.20 30.85
N SER A 3 5.42 -10.18 30.20
CA SER A 3 4.65 -9.17 29.48
C SER A 3 3.76 -9.87 28.46
N GLY A 4 2.46 -9.56 28.43
CA GLY A 4 1.54 -10.10 27.43
C GLY A 4 1.97 -9.75 26.00
N PRO A 5 1.42 -10.41 24.96
CA PRO A 5 1.75 -10.12 23.57
C PRO A 5 1.32 -8.70 23.16
N ILE A 6 1.80 -8.26 22.01
CA ILE A 6 1.35 -7.02 21.35
C ILE A 6 0.24 -7.39 20.38
N LEU A 7 -0.94 -6.80 20.51
CA LEU A 7 -1.98 -6.93 19.49
C LEU A 7 -1.62 -6.05 18.29
N VAL A 8 -1.60 -6.62 17.09
CA VAL A 8 -1.50 -5.85 15.84
C VAL A 8 -2.74 -6.09 15.00
N ALA A 9 -3.26 -5.02 14.40
CA ALA A 9 -4.45 -5.09 13.57
C ALA A 9 -4.30 -4.25 12.29
N ASP A 10 -4.81 -4.78 11.18
CA ASP A 10 -4.99 -4.09 9.89
C ASP A 10 -6.49 -4.06 9.60
N ILE A 11 -7.08 -2.87 9.72
CA ILE A 11 -8.53 -2.65 9.71
C ILE A 11 -8.89 -1.93 8.40
N GLY A 12 -9.42 -2.69 7.45
CA GLY A 12 -9.96 -2.16 6.20
C GLY A 12 -11.47 -1.94 6.25
N GLY A 13 -12.07 -1.56 5.12
CA GLY A 13 -13.53 -1.40 5.02
C GLY A 13 -14.30 -2.73 5.14
N THR A 14 -13.82 -3.77 4.44
CA THR A 14 -14.53 -5.05 4.33
C THR A 14 -13.98 -6.14 5.23
N ASN A 15 -12.69 -6.09 5.57
CA ASN A 15 -12.03 -7.13 6.37
C ASN A 15 -11.11 -6.50 7.41
N THR A 16 -10.91 -7.22 8.51
CA THR A 16 -9.91 -6.92 9.53
C THR A 16 -8.98 -8.11 9.64
N ARG A 17 -7.67 -7.85 9.76
CA ARG A 17 -6.66 -8.87 10.06
C ARG A 17 -6.08 -8.60 11.43
N PHE A 18 -5.88 -9.65 12.21
CA PHE A 18 -5.19 -9.59 13.50
C PHE A 18 -3.96 -10.48 13.51
N GLY A 19 -3.01 -10.12 14.37
CA GLY A 19 -1.91 -10.96 14.81
C GLY A 19 -1.53 -10.62 16.25
N LEU A 20 -0.86 -11.56 16.91
CA LEU A 20 -0.19 -11.30 18.18
C LEU A 20 1.30 -11.30 17.93
N ALA A 21 2.01 -10.29 18.44
CA ALA A 21 3.45 -10.18 18.28
C ALA A 21 4.20 -10.30 19.60
N GLY A 22 5.34 -10.97 19.55
CA GLY A 22 6.35 -10.97 20.59
C GLY A 22 7.57 -10.12 20.20
N PRO A 23 8.66 -10.19 20.97
CA PRO A 23 9.86 -9.40 20.71
C PRO A 23 10.53 -9.65 19.35
N ARG A 24 10.26 -10.80 18.72
CA ARG A 24 10.87 -11.20 17.45
C ARG A 24 9.98 -10.93 16.22
N GLY A 25 8.71 -10.58 16.42
CA GLY A 25 7.73 -10.47 15.35
C GLY A 25 6.40 -11.12 15.69
N ILE A 26 5.57 -11.29 14.67
CA ILE A 26 4.29 -11.97 14.77
C ILE A 26 4.49 -13.43 15.19
N LEU A 27 3.64 -13.91 16.09
CA LEU A 27 3.65 -15.27 16.60
C LEU A 27 2.93 -16.20 15.62
N ASP A 28 3.52 -17.36 15.35
CA ASP A 28 2.97 -18.36 14.44
C ASP A 28 1.55 -18.78 14.84
N GLY A 29 0.67 -18.95 13.84
CA GLY A 29 -0.72 -19.39 14.04
C GLY A 29 -1.68 -18.32 14.56
N THR A 30 -1.18 -17.13 14.94
CA THR A 30 -2.02 -16.05 15.47
C THR A 30 -2.62 -15.15 14.40
N LEU A 31 -2.11 -15.23 13.16
CA LEU A 31 -2.67 -14.49 12.03
C LEU A 31 -4.09 -14.97 11.69
N LYS A 32 -5.06 -14.07 11.80
CA LYS A 32 -6.46 -14.34 11.47
C LYS A 32 -7.06 -13.20 10.67
N ARG A 33 -7.98 -13.53 9.76
CA ARG A 33 -8.74 -12.59 8.95
C ARG A 33 -10.22 -12.78 9.25
N TYR A 34 -10.91 -11.66 9.45
CA TYR A 34 -12.33 -11.59 9.74
C TYR A 34 -13.03 -10.74 8.67
N SER A 35 -14.23 -11.15 8.28
CA SER A 35 -15.14 -10.33 7.49
C SER A 35 -15.79 -9.31 8.42
N ASN A 36 -15.62 -8.02 8.16
CA ASN A 36 -16.19 -6.99 9.04
C ASN A 36 -17.73 -7.07 9.07
N ASN A 37 -18.38 -7.58 8.00
CA ASN A 37 -19.84 -7.71 7.93
C ASN A 37 -20.43 -8.65 9.00
N ASP A 38 -19.60 -9.53 9.57
CA ASP A 38 -20.06 -10.53 10.53
C ASP A 38 -20.03 -10.00 11.98
N HIS A 39 -19.55 -8.76 12.18
CA HIS A 39 -19.39 -8.16 13.50
C HIS A 39 -20.04 -6.77 13.58
N THR A 40 -20.68 -6.50 14.71
CA THR A 40 -21.39 -5.23 14.94
C THR A 40 -20.44 -4.08 15.24
N ASN A 41 -19.38 -4.33 16.00
CA ASN A 41 -18.39 -3.33 16.37
C ASN A 41 -16.99 -3.94 16.52
N PHE A 42 -15.96 -3.09 16.41
CA PHE A 42 -14.56 -3.48 16.53
C PHE A 42 -14.24 -4.18 17.86
N TYR A 43 -14.79 -3.71 18.98
CA TYR A 43 -14.46 -4.26 20.30
C TYR A 43 -14.93 -5.71 20.44
N SER A 44 -16.14 -6.03 20.00
CA SER A 44 -16.66 -7.40 20.02
C SER A 44 -15.77 -8.37 19.22
N LEU A 45 -15.25 -7.90 18.09
CA LEU A 45 -14.34 -8.67 17.24
C LEU A 45 -12.97 -8.87 17.92
N VAL A 46 -12.41 -7.85 18.59
CA VAL A 46 -11.16 -8.01 19.35
C VAL A 46 -11.33 -9.00 20.50
N ALA A 47 -12.44 -8.91 21.26
CA ALA A 47 -12.72 -9.81 22.36
C ALA A 47 -12.83 -11.27 21.87
N GLU A 48 -13.53 -11.49 20.75
CA GLU A 48 -13.62 -12.81 20.11
C GLU A 48 -12.24 -13.35 19.73
N TYR A 49 -11.43 -12.54 19.03
CA TYR A 49 -10.08 -12.93 18.62
C TYR A 49 -9.19 -13.28 19.82
N LEU A 50 -9.14 -12.43 20.85
CA LEU A 50 -8.31 -12.66 22.03
C LEU A 50 -8.75 -13.91 22.81
N ASN A 51 -10.05 -14.14 22.92
CA ASN A 51 -10.59 -15.36 23.55
C ASN A 51 -10.18 -16.62 22.78
N LEU A 52 -10.26 -16.59 21.43
CA LEU A 52 -9.81 -17.70 20.58
C LEU A 52 -8.30 -17.93 20.65
N GLN A 53 -7.51 -16.91 20.98
CA GLN A 53 -6.06 -17.03 21.18
C GLN A 53 -5.68 -17.33 22.64
N GLU A 54 -6.66 -17.48 23.53
CA GLU A 54 -6.45 -17.69 24.97
C GLU A 54 -5.58 -16.59 25.61
N VAL A 55 -5.75 -15.34 25.17
CA VAL A 55 -5.02 -14.17 25.69
C VAL A 55 -5.93 -13.30 26.54
N GLU A 56 -5.67 -13.25 27.84
CA GLU A 56 -6.41 -12.40 28.78
C GLU A 56 -6.04 -10.91 28.68
N LYS A 57 -4.77 -10.60 28.42
CA LYS A 57 -4.25 -9.22 28.39
C LYS A 57 -3.10 -9.05 27.40
N CYS A 58 -3.20 -8.01 26.57
CA CYS A 58 -2.11 -7.54 25.73
C CYS A 58 -1.24 -6.51 26.49
N SER A 59 0.07 -6.49 26.24
CA SER A 59 0.94 -5.45 26.80
C SER A 59 0.82 -4.12 26.07
N LYS A 60 0.60 -4.21 24.75
CA LYS A 60 0.52 -3.10 23.80
C LYS A 60 -0.48 -3.42 22.71
N ALA A 61 -0.98 -2.41 22.01
CA ALA A 61 -1.77 -2.61 20.80
C ALA A 61 -1.40 -1.59 19.71
N CYS A 62 -1.34 -2.04 18.46
CA CYS A 62 -1.20 -1.15 17.31
C CYS A 62 -2.24 -1.47 16.25
N LEU A 63 -3.05 -0.47 15.90
CA LEU A 63 -4.17 -0.61 15.00
C LEU A 63 -3.92 0.27 13.77
N ALA A 64 -3.64 -0.34 12.63
CA ALA A 64 -3.59 0.32 11.33
C ALA A 64 -5.00 0.39 10.74
N VAL A 65 -5.40 1.58 10.29
CA VAL A 65 -6.75 1.80 9.75
C VAL A 65 -6.70 2.58 8.45
N ALA A 66 -7.52 2.16 7.48
CA ALA A 66 -7.77 2.88 6.24
C ALA A 66 -8.73 4.07 6.46
N ALA A 67 -8.38 4.97 7.39
CA ALA A 67 -9.12 6.18 7.72
C ALA A 67 -8.16 7.24 8.31
N PRO A 68 -8.55 8.54 8.28
CA PRO A 68 -7.82 9.56 9.02
C PRO A 68 -7.75 9.19 10.50
N VAL A 69 -6.55 9.26 11.07
CA VAL A 69 -6.32 9.05 12.50
C VAL A 69 -6.43 10.39 13.21
N GLU A 70 -7.40 10.53 14.10
CA GLU A 70 -7.43 11.60 15.09
C GLU A 70 -6.77 11.09 16.37
N ASP A 71 -6.10 11.97 17.12
CA ASP A 71 -5.15 11.60 18.17
C ASP A 71 -5.66 10.52 19.14
N ASP A 72 -6.96 10.51 19.49
CA ASP A 72 -7.54 9.55 20.43
C ASP A 72 -8.65 8.65 19.87
N ALA A 73 -9.05 8.83 18.61
CA ALA A 73 -10.11 8.06 18.01
C ALA A 73 -9.99 7.92 16.48
N ILE A 74 -10.58 6.86 15.96
CA ILE A 74 -10.73 6.61 14.53
C ILE A 74 -12.18 6.32 14.24
N THR A 75 -12.69 6.94 13.18
CA THR A 75 -14.00 6.60 12.63
C THR A 75 -13.79 6.03 11.23
N LEU A 76 -14.26 4.80 11.01
CA LEU A 76 -14.19 4.21 9.67
C LEU A 76 -15.17 4.96 8.75
N THR A 77 -14.69 5.43 7.60
CA THR A 77 -15.54 6.15 6.64
C THR A 77 -16.55 5.23 5.94
N ASN A 78 -16.22 3.95 5.83
CA ASN A 78 -17.01 2.94 5.12
C ASN A 78 -17.94 2.12 6.04
N ARG A 79 -17.93 2.38 7.36
CA ARG A 79 -18.76 1.68 8.36
C ARG A 79 -18.86 2.50 9.64
N ASP A 80 -19.99 2.40 10.33
CA ASP A 80 -20.24 3.03 11.64
C ASP A 80 -19.45 2.38 12.81
N TRP A 81 -18.15 2.18 12.63
CA TRP A 81 -17.23 1.75 13.68
C TRP A 81 -16.45 2.96 14.16
N HIS A 82 -16.64 3.28 15.45
CA HIS A 82 -15.89 4.29 16.16
C HIS A 82 -14.97 3.62 17.19
N ILE A 83 -13.67 3.78 17.02
CA ILE A 83 -12.63 3.14 17.81
C ILE A 83 -11.87 4.21 18.57
N SER A 84 -12.08 4.29 19.88
CA SER A 84 -11.30 5.18 20.76
C SER A 84 -10.19 4.40 21.45
N LYS A 85 -9.10 5.08 21.83
CA LYS A 85 -8.06 4.46 22.67
C LYS A 85 -8.62 3.94 23.99
N ALA A 86 -9.61 4.62 24.58
CA ALA A 86 -10.25 4.18 25.81
C ALA A 86 -10.96 2.84 25.64
N GLY A 87 -11.81 2.71 24.60
CA GLY A 87 -12.50 1.45 24.30
C GLY A 87 -11.52 0.34 23.90
N ALA A 88 -10.49 0.68 23.13
CA ALA A 88 -9.45 -0.29 22.76
C ALA A 88 -8.67 -0.78 24.00
N ARG A 89 -8.39 0.10 24.98
CA ARG A 89 -7.77 -0.29 26.26
C ARG A 89 -8.65 -1.22 27.06
N GLU A 90 -9.95 -0.94 27.12
CA GLU A 90 -10.91 -1.78 27.86
C GLU A 90 -10.94 -3.21 27.33
N VAL A 91 -10.97 -3.40 26.00
CA VAL A 91 -11.09 -4.74 25.41
C VAL A 91 -9.75 -5.50 25.28
N THR A 92 -8.63 -4.79 25.13
CA THR A 92 -7.31 -5.42 24.98
C THR A 92 -6.54 -5.56 26.29
N GLY A 93 -6.89 -4.73 27.28
CA GLY A 93 -6.10 -4.48 28.48
C GLY A 93 -4.78 -3.74 28.24
N ALA A 94 -4.47 -3.31 27.01
CA ALA A 94 -3.20 -2.67 26.69
C ALA A 94 -3.14 -1.21 27.16
N ASP A 95 -2.06 -0.83 27.85
CA ASP A 95 -1.86 0.54 28.32
C ASP A 95 -1.23 1.46 27.26
N ASP A 96 -0.48 0.89 26.32
CA ASP A 96 0.17 1.59 25.21
C ASP A 96 -0.52 1.20 23.89
N ILE A 97 -1.32 2.13 23.37
CA ILE A 97 -2.13 1.94 22.15
C ILE A 97 -1.74 2.97 21.12
N ARG A 98 -1.34 2.48 19.95
CA ARG A 98 -0.96 3.31 18.81
C ARG A 98 -1.92 3.09 17.65
N PHE A 99 -2.40 4.19 17.11
CA PHE A 99 -3.13 4.22 15.86
C PHE A 99 -2.20 4.63 14.72
N LEU A 100 -2.34 3.96 13.58
CA LEU A 100 -1.60 4.25 12.36
C LEU A 100 -2.59 4.36 11.20
N ASN A 101 -2.28 5.20 10.23
CA ASN A 101 -2.86 5.02 8.90
C ASN A 101 -2.31 3.72 8.26
N ASP A 102 -3.11 3.10 7.39
CA ASP A 102 -2.75 1.86 6.68
C ASP A 102 -1.46 1.98 5.85
N PHE A 103 -1.26 3.09 5.14
CA PHE A 103 -0.01 3.36 4.42
C PHE A 103 1.16 3.71 5.35
N GLU A 104 0.91 4.28 6.53
CA GLU A 104 1.97 4.42 7.54
C GLU A 104 2.46 3.05 8.00
N ALA A 105 1.54 2.12 8.28
CA ALA A 105 1.88 0.76 8.64
C ALA A 105 2.68 0.07 7.52
N LEU A 106 2.26 0.19 6.25
CA LEU A 106 3.03 -0.33 5.12
C LEU A 106 4.45 0.28 5.04
N GLY A 107 4.61 1.58 5.31
CA GLY A 107 5.92 2.22 5.34
C GLY A 107 6.82 1.67 6.45
N PHE A 108 6.27 1.43 7.64
CA PHE A 108 6.98 0.80 8.75
C PHE A 108 7.33 -0.67 8.50
N ALA A 109 6.64 -1.34 7.57
CA ALA A 109 6.85 -2.74 7.27
C ALA A 109 8.11 -3.00 6.43
N ILE A 110 8.54 -2.03 5.61
CA ILE A 110 9.58 -2.23 4.57
C ILE A 110 10.85 -2.87 5.14
N ASP A 111 11.32 -2.44 6.31
CA ASP A 111 12.54 -2.95 6.94
C ASP A 111 12.40 -4.35 7.57
N ARG A 112 11.19 -4.90 7.62
CA ARG A 112 10.89 -6.24 8.16
C ARG A 112 10.57 -7.26 7.08
N LEU A 113 10.36 -6.83 5.84
CA LEU A 113 10.04 -7.75 4.76
C LEU A 113 11.29 -8.48 4.25
N SER A 114 11.16 -9.79 4.11
CA SER A 114 12.17 -10.64 3.48
C SER A 114 12.21 -10.43 1.96
N THR A 115 13.28 -10.95 1.33
CA THR A 115 13.44 -10.95 -0.13
C THR A 115 12.32 -11.68 -0.86
N ASP A 116 11.63 -12.62 -0.21
CA ASP A 116 10.52 -13.37 -0.82
C ASP A 116 9.20 -12.59 -0.75
N GLN A 117 9.10 -11.64 0.19
CA GLN A 117 7.92 -10.77 0.38
C GLN A 117 7.99 -9.50 -0.48
N VAL A 118 9.14 -9.22 -1.12
CA VAL A 118 9.37 -8.03 -1.93
C VAL A 118 10.03 -8.40 -3.26
N LEU A 119 9.27 -8.30 -4.34
CA LEU A 119 9.73 -8.65 -5.67
C LEU A 119 10.24 -7.43 -6.42
N HIS A 120 11.44 -7.50 -6.98
CA HIS A 120 11.88 -6.49 -7.95
C HIS A 120 11.08 -6.61 -9.26
N VAL A 121 10.42 -5.53 -9.67
CA VAL A 121 9.55 -5.52 -10.86
C VAL A 121 10.04 -4.60 -11.97
N ALA A 122 10.76 -3.52 -11.67
CA ALA A 122 11.32 -2.63 -12.70
C ALA A 122 12.53 -1.82 -12.18
N GLY A 123 13.31 -1.29 -13.11
CA GLY A 123 14.47 -0.44 -12.80
C GLY A 123 15.74 -1.21 -12.42
N PRO A 124 16.71 -0.55 -11.76
CA PRO A 124 17.92 -1.19 -11.29
C PRO A 124 17.62 -2.15 -10.15
N LYS A 125 18.39 -3.23 -10.02
CA LYS A 125 18.18 -4.23 -8.94
C LYS A 125 18.42 -3.68 -7.53
N VAL A 126 19.28 -2.67 -7.43
CA VAL A 126 19.73 -2.10 -6.15
C VAL A 126 19.57 -0.58 -6.20
N ALA A 127 19.11 -0.02 -5.09
CA ALA A 127 19.01 1.42 -4.90
C ALA A 127 20.38 2.10 -5.01
N ALA A 128 20.43 3.26 -5.66
CA ALA A 128 21.64 4.09 -5.72
C ALA A 128 22.03 4.63 -4.33
N ASN A 129 21.05 4.82 -3.44
CA ASN A 129 21.27 5.20 -2.05
C ASN A 129 20.30 4.41 -1.15
N SER A 130 20.77 3.31 -0.57
CA SER A 130 19.97 2.47 0.33
C SER A 130 19.50 3.18 1.60
N GLU A 131 20.18 4.25 2.01
CA GLU A 131 19.80 5.10 3.15
C GLU A 131 18.90 6.28 2.73
N GLY A 132 18.64 6.42 1.42
CA GLY A 132 17.78 7.45 0.87
C GLY A 132 16.33 7.29 1.30
N ALA A 133 15.53 8.33 1.05
CA ALA A 133 14.09 8.23 1.23
C ALA A 133 13.52 7.05 0.42
N ARG A 134 12.47 6.43 0.95
CA ARG A 134 11.70 5.38 0.27
C ARG A 134 10.27 5.84 0.13
N LEU A 135 9.55 5.30 -0.82
CA LEU A 135 8.13 5.59 -1.03
C LEU A 135 7.38 4.27 -1.15
N VAL A 136 6.35 4.07 -0.34
CA VAL A 136 5.35 3.04 -0.60
C VAL A 136 4.12 3.70 -1.22
N LEU A 137 3.58 3.13 -2.28
CA LEU A 137 2.29 3.53 -2.86
C LEU A 137 1.52 2.30 -3.32
N GLY A 138 0.22 2.41 -3.49
CA GLY A 138 -0.54 1.23 -3.90
C GLY A 138 -1.99 1.49 -4.27
N ALA A 139 -2.51 0.63 -5.16
CA ALA A 139 -3.91 0.59 -5.54
C ALA A 139 -4.58 -0.66 -4.94
N GLY A 140 -5.67 -0.46 -4.21
CA GLY A 140 -6.51 -1.48 -3.61
C GLY A 140 -7.96 -1.05 -3.66
N THR A 141 -8.64 -1.01 -2.51
CA THR A 141 -9.95 -0.34 -2.40
C THR A 141 -9.84 1.15 -2.71
N GLY A 142 -8.70 1.76 -2.36
CA GLY A 142 -8.35 3.14 -2.68
C GLY A 142 -6.93 3.25 -3.27
N PHE A 143 -6.40 4.47 -3.31
CA PHE A 143 -5.01 4.74 -3.70
C PHE A 143 -4.37 5.71 -2.73
N ASN A 144 -3.19 5.39 -2.20
CA ASN A 144 -2.41 6.36 -1.43
C ASN A 144 -0.92 6.02 -1.43
N ALA A 145 -0.14 6.84 -0.73
CA ALA A 145 1.29 6.66 -0.58
C ALA A 145 1.77 7.11 0.81
N ALA A 146 2.91 6.58 1.23
CA ALA A 146 3.64 7.08 2.38
C ALA A 146 5.14 7.15 2.09
N ALA A 147 5.76 8.28 2.44
CA ALA A 147 7.19 8.48 2.35
C ALA A 147 7.86 8.01 3.64
N ILE A 148 9.02 7.36 3.50
CA ILE A 148 9.82 6.84 4.60
C ILE A 148 11.19 7.51 4.55
N THR A 149 11.60 8.07 5.67
CA THR A 149 12.91 8.69 5.87
C THR A 149 13.56 8.14 7.12
N CYS A 150 14.89 8.19 7.21
CA CYS A 150 15.58 7.80 8.43
C CYS A 150 15.56 8.95 9.44
N GLY A 151 15.13 8.68 10.68
CA GLY A 151 15.24 9.60 11.80
C GLY A 151 16.68 9.76 12.28
N VAL A 152 16.94 10.84 13.03
CA VAL A 152 18.27 11.11 13.63
C VAL A 152 18.65 10.03 14.66
N ASP A 153 17.65 9.36 15.22
CA ASP A 153 17.72 8.23 16.14
C ASP A 153 17.88 6.87 15.44
N GLY A 154 17.95 6.84 14.11
CA GLY A 154 18.03 5.61 13.32
C GLY A 154 16.71 4.88 13.14
N HIS A 155 15.60 5.42 13.66
CA HIS A 155 14.27 4.85 13.49
C HIS A 155 13.56 5.41 12.24
N PRO A 156 12.80 4.60 11.50
CA PRO A 156 12.06 5.09 10.35
C PRO A 156 11.02 6.14 10.77
N LYS A 157 10.96 7.24 10.02
CA LYS A 157 9.88 8.22 10.06
C LYS A 157 9.03 8.06 8.82
N VAL A 158 7.78 7.67 9.03
CA VAL A 158 6.80 7.48 7.97
C VAL A 158 5.84 8.67 7.94
N ARG A 159 5.50 9.13 6.73
CA ARG A 159 4.53 10.20 6.50
C ARG A 159 3.59 9.76 5.39
N ALA A 160 2.35 9.42 5.76
CA ALA A 160 1.30 9.19 4.78
C ALA A 160 0.91 10.50 4.08
N ALA A 161 0.48 10.36 2.84
CA ALA A 161 -0.05 11.42 2.01
C ALA A 161 -1.39 10.98 1.42
N GLU A 162 -2.34 11.91 1.34
CA GLU A 162 -3.65 11.71 0.69
C GLU A 162 -3.56 11.93 -0.83
N CYS A 163 -2.53 11.37 -1.46
CA CYS A 163 -2.25 11.58 -2.87
C CYS A 163 -3.29 10.94 -3.80
N GLY A 164 -4.05 9.94 -3.34
CA GLY A 164 -5.20 9.41 -4.10
C GLY A 164 -6.28 10.44 -4.38
N HIS A 165 -6.38 11.47 -3.54
CA HIS A 165 -7.37 12.53 -3.69
C HIS A 165 -6.89 13.68 -4.59
N MET A 166 -5.64 13.68 -5.05
CA MET A 166 -5.15 14.61 -6.07
C MET A 166 -5.95 14.47 -7.38
N THR A 167 -5.94 15.52 -8.20
CA THR A 167 -6.55 15.48 -9.55
C THR A 167 -5.83 14.45 -10.42
N LEU A 168 -6.58 13.65 -11.17
CA LEU A 168 -6.04 12.67 -12.12
C LEU A 168 -5.29 13.38 -13.25
N PRO A 169 -3.96 13.21 -13.40
CA PRO A 169 -3.23 13.74 -14.54
C PRO A 169 -3.50 12.91 -15.80
N VAL A 170 -3.75 13.57 -16.93
CA VAL A 170 -4.02 12.95 -18.24
C VAL A 170 -3.27 13.69 -19.33
N GLU A 171 -2.81 12.97 -20.36
CA GLU A 171 -1.94 13.51 -21.42
C GLU A 171 -2.56 13.40 -22.82
N THR A 172 -3.43 12.43 -23.08
CA THR A 172 -3.98 12.18 -24.42
C THR A 172 -5.47 12.53 -24.53
N THR A 173 -5.95 12.74 -25.76
CA THR A 173 -7.40 12.95 -26.01
C THR A 173 -8.25 11.78 -25.51
N ASN A 174 -7.74 10.56 -25.63
CA ASN A 174 -8.41 9.37 -25.12
C ASN A 174 -8.52 9.39 -23.59
N GLU A 175 -7.42 9.76 -22.91
CA GLU A 175 -7.42 9.90 -21.45
C GLU A 175 -8.27 11.09 -20.96
N LEU A 176 -8.38 12.17 -21.74
CA LEU A 176 -9.31 13.26 -21.46
C LEU A 176 -10.76 12.77 -21.46
N SER A 177 -11.15 11.94 -22.44
CA SER A 177 -12.48 11.31 -22.46
C SER A 177 -12.70 10.39 -21.25
N LEU A 178 -11.71 9.58 -20.87
CA LEU A 178 -11.78 8.76 -19.67
C LEU A 178 -11.95 9.62 -18.41
N ARG A 179 -11.17 10.70 -18.27
CA ARG A 179 -11.29 11.63 -17.14
C ARG A 179 -12.71 12.20 -17.04
N ASP A 180 -13.29 12.59 -18.17
CA ASP A 180 -14.64 13.16 -18.22
C ASP A 180 -15.69 12.12 -17.81
N HIS A 181 -15.53 10.86 -18.24
CA HIS A 181 -16.34 9.73 -17.79
C HIS A 181 -16.23 9.54 -16.26
N LEU A 182 -15.01 9.45 -15.72
CA LEU A 182 -14.77 9.27 -14.28
C LEU A 182 -15.27 10.45 -13.42
N ALA A 183 -15.28 11.66 -13.98
CA ALA A 183 -15.74 12.88 -13.31
C ALA A 183 -17.26 13.07 -13.36
N GLN A 184 -17.98 12.24 -14.14
CA GLN A 184 -19.42 12.38 -14.34
C GLN A 184 -20.16 12.38 -12.99
N ASN A 185 -21.01 13.39 -12.78
CA ASN A 185 -21.77 13.64 -11.54
C ASN A 185 -20.92 13.92 -10.27
N ARG A 186 -19.61 14.16 -10.41
CA ARG A 186 -18.67 14.34 -9.28
C ARG A 186 -17.84 15.62 -9.34
N GLY A 187 -17.89 16.34 -10.47
CA GLY A 187 -17.18 17.60 -10.69
C GLY A 187 -15.67 17.44 -10.99
N ARG A 188 -15.02 16.38 -10.51
CA ARG A 188 -13.62 16.05 -10.82
C ARG A 188 -13.36 14.54 -10.78
N ALA A 189 -12.33 14.10 -11.50
CA ALA A 189 -11.73 12.77 -11.34
C ALA A 189 -10.47 12.87 -10.47
N SER A 190 -10.43 12.11 -9.37
CA SER A 190 -9.23 11.96 -8.54
C SER A 190 -8.35 10.83 -9.06
N VAL A 191 -7.10 10.78 -8.61
CA VAL A 191 -6.19 9.63 -8.87
C VAL A 191 -6.84 8.31 -8.46
N GLU A 192 -7.38 8.23 -7.24
CA GLU A 192 -8.04 7.04 -6.70
C GLU A 192 -9.27 6.61 -7.52
N ARG A 193 -9.96 7.57 -8.15
CA ARG A 193 -11.12 7.27 -9.01
C ARG A 193 -10.72 6.37 -10.18
N ALA A 194 -9.50 6.51 -10.69
CA ALA A 194 -8.95 5.62 -11.71
C ALA A 194 -8.19 4.42 -11.09
N LEU A 195 -7.42 4.66 -10.02
CA LEU A 195 -6.51 3.68 -9.43
C LEU A 195 -7.08 2.99 -8.18
N SER A 196 -8.23 2.34 -8.33
CA SER A 196 -8.86 1.54 -7.27
C SER A 196 -9.60 0.36 -7.86
N GLY A 197 -10.08 -0.56 -7.02
CA GLY A 197 -10.93 -1.67 -7.48
C GLY A 197 -12.18 -1.17 -8.22
N GLN A 198 -12.79 -0.08 -7.74
CA GLN A 198 -13.90 0.57 -8.44
C GLN A 198 -13.43 1.24 -9.75
N GLY A 199 -12.25 1.86 -9.73
CA GLY A 199 -11.67 2.46 -10.93
C GLY A 199 -11.44 1.46 -12.07
N VAL A 200 -11.08 0.21 -11.76
CA VAL A 200 -10.98 -0.86 -12.78
C VAL A 200 -12.32 -1.07 -13.48
N LEU A 201 -13.43 -1.10 -12.73
CA LEU A 201 -14.78 -1.26 -13.27
C LEU A 201 -15.17 -0.04 -14.13
N GLU A 202 -14.98 1.18 -13.61
CA GLU A 202 -15.33 2.41 -14.35
C GLU A 202 -14.49 2.54 -15.65
N ILE A 203 -13.21 2.16 -15.64
CA ILE A 203 -12.38 2.13 -16.86
C ILE A 203 -12.89 1.06 -17.85
N TYR A 204 -13.28 -0.13 -17.38
CA TYR A 204 -13.85 -1.18 -18.22
C TYR A 204 -15.16 -0.75 -18.88
N GLU A 205 -16.08 -0.16 -18.12
CA GLU A 205 -17.33 0.39 -18.65
C GLU A 205 -17.06 1.44 -19.74
N TRP A 206 -16.11 2.36 -19.50
CA TRP A 206 -15.69 3.34 -20.49
C TRP A 206 -15.10 2.69 -21.75
N VAL A 207 -14.20 1.71 -21.60
CA VAL A 207 -13.60 0.98 -22.75
C VAL A 207 -14.68 0.28 -23.58
N CYS A 208 -15.62 -0.42 -22.94
CA CYS A 208 -16.73 -1.07 -23.62
C CYS A 208 -17.60 -0.06 -24.38
N GLY A 209 -17.89 1.09 -23.76
CA GLY A 209 -18.63 2.18 -24.39
C GLY A 209 -17.93 2.77 -25.63
N GLN A 210 -16.60 2.90 -25.61
CA GLN A 210 -15.83 3.35 -26.79
C GLN A 210 -15.86 2.34 -27.95
N ALA A 211 -16.06 1.07 -27.64
CA ALA A 211 -16.14 -0.02 -28.63
C ALA A 211 -17.59 -0.35 -29.04
N ASP A 212 -18.59 0.42 -28.58
CA ASP A 212 -20.01 0.16 -28.78
C ASP A 212 -20.45 -1.27 -28.37
N ILE A 213 -19.81 -1.84 -27.34
CA ILE A 213 -20.15 -3.14 -26.77
C ILE A 213 -20.75 -3.02 -25.38
N LEU A 214 -21.62 -3.97 -25.02
CA LEU A 214 -22.17 -4.04 -23.68
C LEU A 214 -21.13 -4.61 -22.71
N ALA A 215 -20.84 -3.87 -21.64
CA ALA A 215 -19.97 -4.35 -20.56
C ALA A 215 -20.58 -5.60 -19.89
N GLN A 216 -19.75 -6.63 -19.72
CA GLN A 216 -20.15 -7.81 -18.96
C GLN A 216 -20.07 -7.53 -17.45
N ASN A 217 -20.83 -8.29 -16.65
CA ASN A 217 -20.83 -8.14 -15.19
C ASN A 217 -19.64 -8.86 -14.54
N TYR A 218 -18.43 -8.38 -14.83
CA TYR A 218 -17.19 -8.88 -14.25
C TYR A 218 -16.82 -8.11 -12.98
N THR A 219 -16.17 -8.80 -12.05
CA THR A 219 -15.44 -8.18 -10.95
C THR A 219 -14.14 -7.54 -11.44
N ALA A 220 -13.58 -6.61 -10.66
CA ALA A 220 -12.28 -6.00 -10.97
C ALA A 220 -11.16 -7.06 -11.09
N GLN A 221 -11.23 -8.12 -10.28
CA GLN A 221 -10.27 -9.21 -10.33
C GLN A 221 -10.41 -10.03 -11.62
N GLU A 222 -11.64 -10.32 -12.06
CA GLU A 222 -11.90 -11.02 -13.33
C GLU A 222 -11.42 -10.21 -14.53
N ILE A 223 -11.65 -8.90 -14.55
CA ILE A 223 -11.17 -8.01 -15.63
C ILE A 223 -9.64 -8.10 -15.77
N VAL A 224 -8.90 -7.96 -14.67
CA VAL A 224 -7.43 -8.05 -14.70
C VAL A 224 -6.97 -9.46 -15.08
N HIS A 225 -7.66 -10.50 -14.60
CA HIS A 225 -7.33 -11.88 -14.93
C HIS A 225 -7.54 -12.18 -16.42
N LEU A 226 -8.69 -11.82 -16.99
CA LEU A 226 -9.02 -11.99 -18.42
C LEU A 226 -8.06 -11.20 -19.32
N ALA A 227 -7.61 -10.02 -18.87
CA ALA A 227 -6.59 -9.24 -19.56
C ALA A 227 -5.25 -9.97 -19.64
N ILE A 228 -4.79 -10.59 -18.54
CA ILE A 228 -3.54 -11.34 -18.49
C ILE A 228 -3.61 -12.60 -19.35
N GLU A 229 -4.74 -13.30 -19.31
CA GLU A 229 -4.98 -14.49 -20.15
C GLU A 229 -5.23 -14.15 -21.63
N LYS A 230 -5.37 -12.87 -21.98
CA LYS A 230 -5.69 -12.37 -23.32
C LYS A 230 -6.96 -12.99 -23.90
N ARG A 231 -8.00 -13.05 -23.07
CA ARG A 231 -9.29 -13.68 -23.40
C ARG A 231 -10.41 -12.69 -23.71
N ASP A 232 -10.17 -11.40 -23.47
CA ASP A 232 -11.12 -10.32 -23.71
C ASP A 232 -10.35 -9.02 -24.03
N GLU A 233 -10.55 -8.48 -25.23
CA GLU A 233 -9.80 -7.30 -25.72
C GLU A 233 -10.11 -6.03 -24.91
N SER A 234 -11.33 -5.90 -24.39
CA SER A 234 -11.72 -4.77 -23.54
C SER A 234 -11.05 -4.87 -22.18
N CYS A 235 -10.98 -6.06 -21.59
CA CYS A 235 -10.22 -6.30 -20.37
C CYS A 235 -8.73 -5.97 -20.56
N GLU A 236 -8.13 -6.41 -21.67
CA GLU A 236 -6.74 -6.07 -22.02
C GLU A 236 -6.52 -4.55 -22.11
N THR A 237 -7.44 -3.84 -22.78
CA THR A 237 -7.38 -2.39 -22.94
C THR A 237 -7.53 -1.68 -21.60
N THR A 238 -8.45 -2.15 -20.74
CA THR A 238 -8.63 -1.64 -19.38
C THR A 238 -7.38 -1.81 -18.55
N ALA A 239 -6.78 -3.00 -18.52
CA ALA A 239 -5.59 -3.27 -17.72
C ALA A 239 -4.38 -2.43 -18.19
N LYS A 240 -4.21 -2.26 -19.52
CA LYS A 240 -3.18 -1.37 -20.09
C LYS A 240 -3.41 0.10 -19.70
N MET A 241 -4.66 0.58 -19.73
CA MET A 241 -4.99 1.94 -19.31
C MET A 241 -4.70 2.15 -17.82
N LEU A 242 -5.13 1.23 -16.97
CA LEU A 242 -4.86 1.25 -15.54
C LEU A 242 -3.36 1.30 -15.23
N VAL A 243 -2.57 0.42 -15.85
CA VAL A 243 -1.11 0.35 -15.64
C VAL A 243 -0.39 1.59 -16.17
N ARG A 244 -0.85 2.16 -17.30
CA ARG A 244 -0.34 3.45 -17.79
C ARG A 244 -0.54 4.56 -16.78
N LEU A 245 -1.75 4.71 -16.25
CA LEU A 245 -2.07 5.73 -15.25
C LEU A 245 -1.25 5.52 -13.98
N LEU A 246 -1.17 4.27 -13.49
CA LEU A 246 -0.35 3.90 -12.34
C LEU A 246 1.13 4.27 -12.55
N ALA A 247 1.70 3.93 -13.70
CA ALA A 247 3.10 4.21 -14.03
C ALA A 247 3.38 5.72 -14.03
N ARG A 248 2.52 6.52 -14.67
CA ARG A 248 2.70 7.97 -14.74
C ARG A 248 2.56 8.65 -13.39
N ILE A 249 1.57 8.25 -12.59
CA ILE A 249 1.34 8.79 -11.24
C ILE A 249 2.47 8.38 -10.29
N ALA A 250 2.92 7.12 -10.35
CA ALA A 250 4.09 6.67 -9.61
C ALA A 250 5.33 7.50 -9.99
N GLY A 251 5.51 7.80 -11.27
CA GLY A 251 6.58 8.67 -11.74
C GLY A 251 6.47 10.10 -11.19
N ASP A 252 5.26 10.68 -11.11
CA ASP A 252 5.06 12.01 -10.51
C ASP A 252 5.38 12.02 -9.01
N LEU A 253 4.97 10.98 -8.29
CA LEU A 253 5.28 10.85 -6.86
C LEU A 253 6.77 10.60 -6.63
N VAL A 254 7.47 9.90 -7.52
CA VAL A 254 8.93 9.81 -7.47
C VAL A 254 9.58 11.19 -7.63
N LEU A 255 9.08 12.03 -8.53
CA LEU A 255 9.59 13.41 -8.66
C LEU A 255 9.30 14.27 -7.42
N ALA A 256 8.15 14.06 -6.79
CA ALA A 256 7.75 14.81 -5.60
C ALA A 256 8.54 14.41 -4.33
N PHE A 257 8.82 13.12 -4.17
CA PHE A 257 9.40 12.57 -2.93
C PHE A 257 10.87 12.14 -3.05
N LEU A 258 11.40 12.02 -4.26
CA LEU A 258 12.77 11.58 -4.56
C LEU A 258 13.19 10.33 -3.76
N PRO A 259 12.47 9.19 -3.88
CA PRO A 259 12.74 8.01 -3.08
C PRO A 259 13.96 7.23 -3.62
N LEU A 260 15.16 7.77 -3.43
CA LEU A 260 16.42 7.18 -3.90
C LEU A 260 16.73 5.81 -3.29
N GLY A 261 16.09 5.47 -2.16
CA GLY A 261 16.12 4.14 -1.52
C GLY A 261 15.13 3.13 -2.11
N GLY A 262 14.28 3.57 -3.05
CA GLY A 262 13.39 2.71 -3.82
C GLY A 262 11.91 3.03 -3.68
N LEU A 263 11.17 2.64 -4.72
CA LEU A 263 9.73 2.68 -4.79
C LEU A 263 9.15 1.29 -4.50
N TYR A 264 8.22 1.21 -3.57
CA TYR A 264 7.54 -0.02 -3.15
C TYR A 264 6.07 0.08 -3.52
N LEU A 265 5.61 -0.84 -4.36
CA LEU A 265 4.24 -0.93 -4.81
C LEU A 265 3.49 -1.92 -3.91
N SER A 266 2.28 -1.58 -3.49
CA SER A 266 1.41 -2.40 -2.65
C SER A 266 -0.04 -2.37 -3.14
N GLY A 267 -0.92 -3.10 -2.48
CA GLY A 267 -2.36 -3.11 -2.78
C GLY A 267 -2.78 -4.21 -3.77
N GLY A 268 -4.02 -4.68 -3.61
CA GLY A 268 -4.54 -5.84 -4.34
C GLY A 268 -4.66 -5.62 -5.85
N VAL A 269 -5.05 -4.41 -6.29
CA VAL A 269 -5.16 -4.08 -7.71
C VAL A 269 -3.77 -4.04 -8.35
N THR A 270 -2.82 -3.40 -7.68
CA THR A 270 -1.42 -3.36 -8.11
C THR A 270 -0.83 -4.78 -8.20
N ARG A 271 -1.04 -5.64 -7.20
CA ARG A 271 -0.57 -7.04 -7.23
C ARG A 271 -1.19 -7.83 -8.38
N ALA A 272 -2.48 -7.65 -8.64
CA ALA A 272 -3.15 -8.31 -9.75
C ALA A 272 -2.53 -7.92 -11.11
N CYS A 273 -1.98 -6.71 -11.23
CA CYS A 273 -1.32 -6.22 -12.44
C CYS A 273 0.19 -6.53 -12.52
N ARG A 274 0.72 -7.42 -11.67
CA ARG A 274 2.16 -7.70 -11.56
C ARG A 274 2.87 -7.90 -12.91
N ASP A 275 2.29 -8.69 -13.80
CA ASP A 275 2.94 -9.05 -15.08
C ASP A 275 3.03 -7.84 -16.02
N LEU A 276 2.00 -6.98 -16.03
CA LEU A 276 2.02 -5.72 -16.77
C LEU A 276 2.95 -4.69 -16.13
N ILE A 277 3.03 -4.63 -14.81
CA ILE A 277 3.98 -3.75 -14.09
C ILE A 277 5.43 -4.17 -14.36
N SER A 278 5.68 -5.48 -14.55
CA SER A 278 7.01 -6.01 -14.85
C SER A 278 7.39 -5.91 -16.33
N SER A 279 6.56 -5.28 -17.16
CA SER A 279 6.74 -5.18 -18.61
C SER A 279 7.46 -3.89 -19.04
N ASP A 280 8.01 -3.91 -20.25
CA ASP A 280 8.57 -2.73 -20.89
C ASP A 280 7.55 -1.59 -21.04
N PHE A 281 6.25 -1.92 -21.15
CA PHE A 281 5.18 -0.93 -21.24
C PHE A 281 5.10 -0.07 -19.97
N PHE A 282 5.07 -0.70 -18.80
CA PHE A 282 5.09 0.03 -17.53
C PHE A 282 6.36 0.88 -17.41
N TRP A 283 7.52 0.32 -17.76
CA TRP A 283 8.79 1.02 -17.65
C TRP A 283 8.87 2.27 -18.55
N GLN A 284 8.35 2.17 -19.77
CA GLN A 284 8.28 3.29 -20.70
C GLN A 284 7.39 4.41 -20.16
N GLU A 285 6.19 4.09 -19.68
CA GLU A 285 5.24 5.07 -19.13
C GLU A 285 5.76 5.69 -17.81
N PHE A 286 6.37 4.89 -16.94
CA PHE A 286 6.94 5.33 -15.67
C PHE A 286 8.10 6.31 -15.87
N THR A 287 8.98 6.02 -16.83
CA THR A 287 10.18 6.83 -17.09
C THR A 287 9.94 8.00 -18.05
N ALA A 288 8.74 8.14 -18.63
CA ALA A 288 8.38 9.20 -19.56
C ALA A 288 8.19 10.58 -18.88
N LYS A 289 9.25 11.08 -18.23
CA LYS A 289 9.27 12.35 -17.47
C LYS A 289 10.21 13.40 -18.10
N GLY A 290 10.31 13.39 -19.43
CA GLY A 290 11.09 14.36 -20.19
C GLY A 290 12.55 14.43 -19.74
N ARG A 291 13.03 15.63 -19.37
CA ARG A 291 14.41 15.83 -18.90
C ARG A 291 14.73 15.06 -17.62
N GLN A 292 13.73 14.69 -16.83
CA GLN A 292 13.89 13.91 -15.59
C GLN A 292 13.87 12.39 -15.83
N SER A 293 13.77 11.90 -17.07
CA SER A 293 13.71 10.45 -17.34
C SER A 293 14.89 9.67 -16.75
N ASN A 294 16.09 10.25 -16.70
CA ASN A 294 17.26 9.60 -16.12
C ASN A 294 17.19 9.45 -14.60
N LEU A 295 16.53 10.38 -13.90
CA LEU A 295 16.24 10.24 -12.48
C LEU A 295 15.29 9.07 -12.24
N LEU A 296 14.21 8.97 -13.02
CA LEU A 296 13.26 7.85 -12.89
C LEU A 296 13.95 6.49 -13.16
N ARG A 297 14.85 6.45 -14.15
CA ARG A 297 15.62 5.23 -14.47
C ARG A 297 16.57 4.78 -13.36
N SER A 298 16.93 5.62 -12.40
CA SER A 298 17.78 5.24 -11.28
C SER A 298 17.02 4.70 -10.07
N ILE A 299 15.68 4.75 -10.09
CA ILE A 299 14.84 4.30 -8.97
C ILE A 299 14.50 2.81 -9.14
N PRO A 300 14.90 1.94 -8.20
CA PRO A 300 14.43 0.56 -8.20
C PRO A 300 12.94 0.52 -7.82
N VAL A 301 12.19 -0.34 -8.49
CA VAL A 301 10.75 -0.53 -8.23
C VAL A 301 10.51 -1.95 -7.76
N TYR A 302 9.87 -2.06 -6.60
CA TYR A 302 9.56 -3.30 -5.94
C TYR A 302 8.05 -3.48 -5.78
N LEU A 303 7.56 -4.72 -5.71
CA LEU A 303 6.19 -5.08 -5.42
C LEU A 303 6.15 -5.89 -4.11
N MET A 304 5.41 -5.37 -3.13
CA MET A 304 5.12 -6.06 -1.87
C MET A 304 4.06 -7.14 -2.15
N THR A 305 4.40 -8.39 -1.86
CA THR A 305 3.53 -9.55 -2.11
C THR A 305 2.82 -10.05 -0.87
N ASP A 306 3.26 -9.63 0.30
CA ASP A 306 2.67 -10.04 1.57
C ASP A 306 1.40 -9.24 1.91
N ASP A 307 0.27 -9.95 1.97
CA ASP A 307 -1.03 -9.43 2.40
C ASP A 307 -1.07 -9.01 3.88
N HIS A 308 -0.07 -9.42 4.67
CA HIS A 308 0.07 -9.11 6.10
C HIS A 308 1.13 -8.05 6.39
N ALA A 309 1.74 -7.43 5.38
CA ALA A 309 2.83 -6.46 5.57
C ALA A 309 2.46 -5.34 6.55
N ALA A 310 1.22 -4.83 6.51
CA ALA A 310 0.76 -3.80 7.45
C ALA A 310 0.88 -4.24 8.92
N LEU A 311 0.66 -5.53 9.23
CA LEU A 311 0.81 -6.06 10.59
C LEU A 311 2.28 -6.05 11.03
N GLU A 312 3.22 -6.38 10.15
CA GLU A 312 4.67 -6.23 10.44
C GLU A 312 5.03 -4.76 10.69
N GLY A 313 4.41 -3.84 9.95
CA GLY A 313 4.52 -2.41 10.19
C GLY A 313 4.05 -1.97 11.57
N CYS A 314 2.89 -2.48 12.01
CA CYS A 314 2.39 -2.28 13.36
C CYS A 314 3.36 -2.79 14.42
N VAL A 315 4.02 -3.94 14.18
CA VAL A 315 5.08 -4.44 15.07
C VAL A 315 6.24 -3.43 15.13
N THR A 316 6.82 -3.03 13.99
CA THR A 316 7.90 -2.02 13.94
C THR A 316 7.54 -0.75 14.70
N ALA A 317 6.31 -0.27 14.54
CA ALA A 317 5.85 0.96 15.19
C ALA A 317 5.78 0.85 16.73
N MET A 318 5.65 -0.36 17.29
CA MET A 318 5.56 -0.58 18.75
C MET A 318 6.88 -0.97 19.42
N ILE A 319 7.76 -1.67 18.70
CA ILE A 319 9.02 -2.19 19.26
C ILE A 319 10.27 -1.55 18.64
N GLY A 320 10.12 -0.73 17.60
CA GLY A 320 11.22 -0.24 16.76
C GLY A 320 11.66 -1.28 15.72
N SER A 321 12.45 -0.86 14.74
CA SER A 321 13.10 -1.82 13.83
C SER A 321 14.10 -2.66 14.63
N PRO A 322 14.14 -4.00 14.47
CA PRO A 322 15.27 -4.76 14.98
C PRO A 322 16.54 -4.16 14.37
N SER A 323 17.51 -3.80 15.20
CA SER A 323 18.81 -3.36 14.73
C SER A 323 19.45 -4.53 13.97
N PHE A 324 19.29 -4.53 12.65
CA PHE A 324 20.07 -5.43 11.79
C PHE A 324 21.53 -5.00 11.93
N GLY A 325 22.34 -5.88 12.52
CA GLY A 325 23.79 -5.77 12.45
C GLY A 325 24.18 -5.55 10.99
N HIS A 326 25.11 -4.63 10.76
CA HIS A 326 25.73 -4.36 9.48
C HIS A 326 25.84 -5.63 8.63
N LEU A 327 25.16 -5.65 7.47
CA LEU A 327 25.64 -6.46 6.36
C LEU A 327 27.11 -6.07 6.17
N PRO A 328 28.07 -7.01 6.25
CA PRO A 328 29.47 -6.68 6.07
C PRO A 328 29.62 -6.06 4.69
N ASN A 329 30.12 -4.82 4.67
CA ASN A 329 30.64 -4.15 3.48
C ASN A 329 31.57 -5.13 2.76
N SER A 330 31.07 -5.78 1.72
CA SER A 330 31.92 -6.39 0.70
C SER A 330 31.88 -5.48 -0.53
N MET A 331 32.96 -4.70 -0.62
CA MET A 331 33.41 -3.96 -1.80
C MET A 331 32.53 -2.81 -2.29
N ALA A 332 32.75 -1.63 -1.69
CA ALA A 332 32.52 -0.37 -2.38
C ALA A 332 33.52 -0.24 -3.55
N PRO A 333 33.07 -0.05 -4.81
CA PRO A 333 33.95 0.52 -5.82
C PRO A 333 34.14 2.00 -5.52
N GLN A 334 35.39 2.44 -5.45
CA GLN A 334 35.76 3.85 -5.38
C GLN A 334 35.16 4.59 -6.59
N VAL A 335 34.18 5.46 -6.34
CA VAL A 335 33.70 6.41 -7.36
C VAL A 335 34.69 7.57 -7.38
N ALA A 336 35.54 7.57 -8.41
CA ALA A 336 36.36 8.71 -8.76
C ALA A 336 35.46 9.89 -9.15
N GLY A 337 35.79 11.07 -8.61
CA GLY A 337 35.00 12.28 -8.74
C GLY A 337 34.76 12.71 -10.18
N ILE A 338 33.56 13.19 -10.44
CA ILE A 338 33.25 13.98 -11.62
C ILE A 338 33.12 15.44 -11.16
N ARG A 339 34.16 16.22 -11.46
CA ARG A 339 34.01 17.65 -11.68
C ARG A 339 33.40 17.83 -13.07
N THR A 340 32.27 18.51 -13.14
CA THR A 340 32.06 19.79 -13.85
C THR A 340 30.64 20.25 -13.55
#